data_AF-A0A3N6ME54-F1
#
_entry.id   AF-A0A3N6ME54-F1
#
_cell.length_a   1.000
_cell.length_b   1.000
_cell.length_c   1.000
_cell.angle_alpha   90.00
_cell.angle_beta   90.00
_cell.angle_gamma   90.00
#
_symmetry.space_group_name_H-M   'P 1'
#
loop_
_entity.id
_entity.type
_entity.pdbx_description
1 polymer ?
#
loop_
_entity_poly.entity_id
_entity_poly.type
_entity_poly.pdbx_seq_one_letter_code
_entity_poly.pdbx_strand_id
1 'polypeptide(L)' 'MADRQEVVLSERERQCLRWVEEGKSSWEIGVILNVSLNTVNFHLKNAMRKLETSTRT' A
#
# COMPACT_ATOMS: atom_id res chain seq x y z
N MET A 1 6.21 1.26 27.22
CA MET A 1 5.44 0.20 26.54
C MET A 1 5.05 0.80 25.21
N ALA A 2 5.62 0.33 24.10
CA ALA A 2 5.31 0.88 22.78
C ALA A 2 3.88 0.46 22.43
N ASP A 3 2.99 1.44 22.31
CA ASP A 3 1.65 1.25 21.79
C ASP A 3 1.78 0.69 20.37
N ARG A 4 1.56 -0.62 20.21
CA ARG A 4 1.47 -1.23 18.89
C ARG A 4 0.09 -0.88 18.38
N GLN A 5 -0.06 0.32 17.84
CA GLN A 5 -1.26 0.70 17.12
C GLN A 5 -1.37 -0.24 15.92
N GLU A 6 -2.23 -1.26 16.02
CA GLU A 6 -2.47 -2.19 14.92
C GLU A 6 -3.19 -1.43 13.81
N VAL A 7 -2.40 -0.95 12.84
CA VAL A 7 -2.95 -0.28 11.67
C VAL A 7 -3.70 -1.32 10.84
N VAL A 8 -5.03 -1.26 10.89
CA VAL A 8 -5.90 -2.17 10.13
C VAL A 8 -5.93 -1.77 8.65
N LEU A 9 -5.00 -2.36 7.91
CA LEU A 9 -4.99 -2.31 6.45
C LEU A 9 -5.95 -3.34 5.87
N SER A 10 -6.67 -2.92 4.83
CA SER A 10 -7.42 -3.84 3.97
C SER A 10 -6.45 -4.78 3.24
N GLU A 11 -6.97 -5.90 2.79
CA GLU A 11 -6.17 -6.89 2.07
C GLU A 11 -5.50 -6.30 0.81
N ARG A 12 -6.21 -5.42 0.08
CA ARG A 12 -5.66 -4.74 -1.09
C ARG A 12 -4.56 -3.74 -0.75
N GLU A 13 -4.72 -3.00 0.36
CA GLU A 13 -3.68 -2.09 0.85
C GLU A 13 -2.40 -2.85 1.22
N ARG A 14 -2.54 -3.97 1.94
CA ARG A 14 -1.41 -4.84 2.31
C ARG A 14 -0.71 -5.44 1.09
N GLN A 15 -1.48 -5.93 0.11
CA GLN A 15 -0.94 -6.45 -1.14
C GLN A 15 -0.15 -5.39 -1.91
N CYS A 16 -0.70 -4.17 -2.03
CA CYS A 16 0.01 -3.08 -2.71
C CYS A 16 1.31 -2.73 -1.98
N LEU A 17 1.29 -2.63 -0.64
CA LEU A 17 2.51 -2.34 0.14
C LEU A 17 3.58 -3.42 0.01
N ARG A 18 3.19 -4.70 0.02
CA ARG A 18 4.14 -5.81 -0.17
C ARG A 18 4.90 -5.68 -1.49
N TRP A 19 4.21 -5.34 -2.59
CA TRP A 19 4.88 -5.18 -3.86
C TRP A 19 5.72 -3.90 -3.93
N VAL A 20 5.34 -2.85 -3.21
CA VAL A 20 6.18 -1.65 -3.07
C VAL A 20 7.49 -1.99 -2.33
N GLU A 21 7.42 -2.80 -1.28
CA GLU A 21 8.61 -3.31 -0.55
C GLU A 21 9.54 -4.12 -1.46
N GLU A 22 8.97 -4.93 -2.35
CA GLU A 22 9.68 -5.66 -3.42
C GLU A 22 10.21 -4.75 -4.56
N GLY A 23 10.05 -3.42 -4.44
CA GLY A 23 10.55 -2.44 -5.40
C GLY A 23 9.71 -2.29 -6.67
N LYS A 24 8.47 -2.81 -6.69
CA LYS A 24 7.57 -2.68 -7.85
C LYS A 24 6.97 -1.28 -7.96
N SER A 25 6.87 -0.81 -9.19
CA SER A 25 6.14 0.43 -9.51
C SER A 25 4.63 0.24 -9.42
N SER A 26 3.86 1.31 -9.18
CA SER A 26 2.39 1.25 -9.16
C SER A 26 1.77 0.67 -10.44
N TRP A 27 2.46 0.81 -11.58
CA TRP A 27 2.04 0.22 -12.85
C TRP A 27 2.21 -1.31 -12.84
N GLU A 28 3.40 -1.81 -12.46
CA GLU A 28 3.65 -3.25 -12.33
C GLU A 28 2.71 -3.90 -11.31
N ILE A 29 2.46 -3.23 -10.19
CA ILE A 29 1.51 -3.69 -9.17
C ILE A 29 0.10 -3.81 -9.76
N GLY A 30 -0.30 -2.86 -10.60
CA GLY A 30 -1.58 -2.90 -11.29
C GLY A 30 -1.69 -4.11 -12.22
N VAL A 31 -0.62 -4.40 -12.97
CA VAL A 31 -0.54 -5.60 -13.81
C VAL A 31 -0.60 -6.88 -12.97
N ILE A 32 0.15 -6.96 -11.86
CA ILE A 32 0.20 -8.14 -10.98
C ILE A 32 -1.15 -8.41 -10.28
N LEU A 33 -1.80 -7.35 -9.78
CA LEU A 33 -3.07 -7.46 -9.04
C LEU A 33 -4.30 -7.40 -9.95
N ASN A 34 -4.10 -7.28 -11.27
CA ASN A 34 -5.13 -7.10 -12.29
C ASN A 34 -6.10 -5.94 -11.98
N VAL A 35 -5.53 -4.78 -11.62
CA VAL A 35 -6.26 -3.54 -11.33
C VAL A 35 -5.60 -2.35 -12.03
N SER A 36 -6.33 -1.25 -12.16
CA SER A 36 -5.77 -0.04 -12.78
C SER A 36 -4.69 0.59 -11.88
N LEU A 37 -3.74 1.31 -12.50
CA LEU A 37 -2.76 2.12 -11.77
C LEU A 37 -3.42 3.13 -10.81
N ASN A 38 -4.58 3.66 -11.19
CA ASN A 38 -5.37 4.56 -10.34
C ASN A 38 -5.89 3.84 -9.08
N THR A 39 -6.33 2.59 -9.23
CA THR A 39 -6.77 1.73 -8.12
C THR A 39 -5.62 1.43 -7.17
N VAL A 40 -4.42 1.10 -7.69
CA VAL A 40 -3.22 0.92 -6.88
C VAL A 40 -2.88 2.19 -6.10
N ASN A 41 -2.85 3.34 -6.78
CA ASN A 41 -2.55 4.62 -6.14
C ASN A 41 -3.58 5.00 -5.08
N PHE A 42 -4.86 4.66 -5.28
CA PHE A 42 -5.90 4.85 -4.27
C PHE A 42 -5.65 4.00 -3.02
N HIS A 43 -5.35 2.71 -3.19
CA HIS A 43 -5.02 1.83 -2.06
C HIS A 43 -3.75 2.28 -1.34
N LEU A 44 -2.68 2.62 -2.07
CA LEU A 44 -1.46 3.14 -1.46
C LEU A 44 -1.69 4.44 -0.70
N LYS A 45 -2.47 5.38 -1.23
CA LYS A 45 -2.83 6.61 -0.52
C LYS A 45 -3.60 6.35 0.78
N ASN A 46 -4.58 5.43 0.74
CA ASN A 46 -5.33 5.07 1.93
C ASN A 46 -4.44 4.35 2.96
N ALA A 47 -3.54 3.47 2.51
CA ALA A 47 -2.59 2.79 3.37
C ALA A 47 -1.63 3.78 4.04
N MET A 48 -1.04 4.72 3.28
CA MET A 48 -0.17 5.77 3.80
C MET A 48 -0.89 6.65 4.82
N ARG A 49 -2.14 7.05 4.54
CA ARG A 49 -2.98 7.81 5.48
C ARG A 49 -3.23 7.05 6.79
N LYS A 50 -3.50 5.74 6.71
CA LYS A 50 -3.74 4.90 7.89
C LYS A 50 -2.47 4.64 8.71
N LEU A 51 -1.32 4.59 8.06
CA LEU A 51 0.00 4.44 8.68
C LEU A 51 0.59 5.76 9.15
N GLU A 52 -0.12 6.88 8.95
CA GLU A 52 0.34 8.26 9.22
C GLU A 52 1.73 8.57 8.63
N THR A 53 2.11 7.84 7.58
CA THR A 53 3.40 7.99 6.91
C THR A 53 3.24 8.83 5.65
N SER A 54 4.18 9.75 5.45
CA SER A 54 4.24 10.62 4.27
C SER A 54 5.16 10.05 3.19
N THR A 55 5.80 8.90 3.44
CA THR A 55 6.93 8.40 2.66
C THR A 55 6.67 6.98 2.17
N ARG A 56 6.98 6.72 0.89
CA ARG A 56 6.77 5.44 0.18
C ARG A 56 7.95 4.46 0.29
N THR A 57 8.97 4.81 1.07
CA THR A 57 10.25 4.11 1.30
C THR A 57 10.51 4.10 2.79
#